data_AF-A0A2J7Q6V2-F1
#
_entry.id   AF-A0A2J7Q6V2-F1
#
_cell.length_a   1.000
_cell.length_b   1.000
_cell.length_c   1.000
_cell.angle_alpha   90.00
_cell.angle_beta   90.00
_cell.angle_gamma   90.00
#
_symmetry.space_group_name_H-M   'P 1'
#
loop_
_entity.id
_entity.type
_entity.pdbx_description
1 polymer ?
#
loop_
_entity_poly.entity_id
_entity_poly.type
_entity_poly.pdbx_seq_one_letter_code
_entity_poly.pdbx_strand_id
1 'polypeptide(L)'
;MSSKDSDERPLHIVTPLLRSVALAKHLPMCKNVYLKMENCQVSGSFKMRGFGHLCQKLKQEGCQYLVVTSSGNTGLAVASASQIIGIPCTVFLPENSPLVSAERLQKNGAQVVVKGADVTAAAMFAQEEAKKCGALYIDPMDPRVWTGHSTVVDELVMQLSDKPSVIVAAVGDGGLLTGVLKGLERAGWQDVPVVAMETVGTHCLNLSVTAKKITVLDKITR
;
A
#
# COMPACT_ATOMS: atom_id res chain seq x y z
N MET A 1 29.71 -14.34 12.60
CA MET A 1 28.92 -13.09 12.55
C MET A 1 27.52 -13.46 12.11
N SER A 2 26.64 -13.79 13.05
CA SER A 2 25.23 -14.11 12.78
C SER A 2 24.46 -12.80 12.74
N SER A 3 23.84 -12.51 11.60
CA SER A 3 22.93 -11.38 11.41
C SER A 3 21.79 -11.53 12.39
N LYS A 4 21.69 -10.61 13.35
CA LYS A 4 20.47 -10.38 14.12
C LYS A 4 19.42 -9.84 13.14
N ASP A 5 18.73 -10.73 12.43
CA ASP A 5 17.40 -10.41 11.92
C ASP A 5 16.58 -10.09 13.16
N SER A 6 16.32 -8.80 13.38
CA SER A 6 15.48 -8.36 14.48
C SER A 6 14.11 -9.02 14.32
N ASP A 7 13.75 -9.81 15.32
CA ASP A 7 12.47 -10.50 15.54
C ASP A 7 11.31 -9.49 15.77
N GLU A 8 11.27 -8.43 14.97
CA GLU A 8 10.31 -7.35 15.04
C GLU A 8 9.06 -7.79 14.27
N ARG A 9 7.98 -8.03 15.01
CA ARG A 9 6.66 -8.35 14.44
C ARG A 9 6.28 -7.31 13.36
N PRO A 10 5.74 -7.72 12.21
CA PRO A 10 5.24 -6.79 11.21
C PRO A 10 4.17 -5.84 11.79
N LEU A 11 4.12 -4.60 11.31
CA LEU A 11 3.13 -3.61 11.78
C LEU A 11 1.70 -3.88 11.27
N HIS A 12 1.56 -4.68 10.22
CA HIS A 12 0.25 -5.13 9.74
C HIS A 12 -0.23 -6.32 10.57
N ILE A 13 -1.55 -6.44 10.72
CA ILE A 13 -2.16 -7.62 11.33
C ILE A 13 -2.41 -8.72 10.29
N VAL A 14 -2.57 -9.96 10.74
CA VAL A 14 -3.16 -11.01 9.90
C VAL A 14 -4.65 -10.72 9.77
N THR A 15 -5.10 -10.37 8.56
CA THR A 15 -6.52 -10.00 8.36
C THR A 15 -7.39 -11.23 8.18
N PRO A 16 -8.67 -11.18 8.58
CA PRO A 16 -9.60 -12.27 8.33
C PRO A 16 -9.74 -12.61 6.84
N LEU A 17 -9.91 -13.89 6.55
CA LEU A 17 -10.32 -14.39 5.24
C LEU A 17 -11.74 -14.96 5.36
N LEU A 18 -12.73 -14.20 4.90
CA LEU A 18 -14.14 -14.53 5.12
C LEU A 18 -14.76 -15.15 3.88
N ARG A 19 -15.37 -16.32 4.02
CA ARG A 19 -16.17 -16.90 2.93
C ARG A 19 -17.49 -16.14 2.78
N SER A 20 -17.73 -15.59 1.60
CA SER A 20 -18.98 -14.90 1.26
C SER A 20 -19.94 -15.84 0.54
N VAL A 21 -20.96 -16.31 1.26
CA VAL A 21 -22.07 -17.11 0.68
C VAL A 21 -22.89 -16.28 -0.30
N ALA A 22 -23.08 -14.98 -0.01
CA ALA A 22 -23.85 -14.09 -0.87
C ALA A 22 -23.17 -13.90 -2.24
N LEU A 23 -21.87 -13.63 -2.28
CA LEU A 23 -21.15 -13.45 -3.54
C LEU A 23 -21.04 -14.76 -4.33
N ALA A 24 -20.89 -15.90 -3.64
CA ALA A 24 -20.87 -17.20 -4.30
C ALA A 24 -22.17 -17.48 -5.08
N LYS A 25 -23.34 -17.00 -4.60
CA LYS A 25 -24.62 -17.13 -5.33
C LYS A 25 -24.64 -16.36 -6.66
N HIS A 26 -23.89 -15.28 -6.77
CA HIS A 26 -23.80 -14.47 -7.99
C HIS A 26 -22.70 -14.94 -8.95
N LEU A 27 -21.83 -15.87 -8.52
CA LEU A 27 -20.72 -16.41 -9.29
C LEU A 27 -20.86 -17.93 -9.36
N PRO A 28 -21.80 -18.48 -10.15
CA PRO A 28 -22.12 -19.91 -10.15
C PRO A 28 -20.95 -20.80 -10.60
N MET A 29 -19.94 -20.25 -11.27
CA MET A 29 -18.70 -20.96 -11.63
C MET A 29 -17.72 -21.08 -10.45
N CYS A 30 -17.90 -20.29 -9.39
CA CYS A 30 -17.02 -20.26 -8.23
C CYS A 30 -17.63 -21.05 -7.07
N LYS A 31 -17.03 -22.18 -6.70
CA LYS A 31 -17.47 -22.99 -5.54
C LYS A 31 -17.44 -22.21 -4.23
N ASN A 32 -16.42 -21.37 -4.07
CA ASN A 32 -16.22 -20.53 -2.89
C ASN A 32 -15.73 -19.14 -3.32
N VAL A 33 -16.22 -18.11 -2.63
CA VAL A 33 -15.72 -16.73 -2.76
C VAL A 33 -15.21 -16.31 -1.40
N TYR A 34 -13.96 -15.90 -1.33
CA TYR A 34 -13.33 -15.42 -0.10
C TYR A 34 -12.99 -13.94 -0.19
N LEU A 35 -13.17 -13.24 0.92
CA LEU A 35 -12.87 -11.83 1.08
C LEU A 35 -11.69 -11.70 2.04
N LYS A 36 -10.55 -11.23 1.53
CA LYS A 36 -9.39 -10.87 2.35
C LYS A 36 -9.61 -9.47 2.91
N MET A 37 -9.90 -9.38 4.20
CA MET A 37 -10.46 -8.17 4.84
C MET A 37 -9.39 -7.12 5.16
N GLU A 38 -8.70 -6.62 4.14
CA GLU A 38 -7.64 -5.61 4.28
C GLU A 38 -8.13 -4.25 4.79
N ASN A 39 -9.44 -4.00 4.74
CA ASN A 39 -10.09 -2.83 5.36
C ASN A 39 -10.01 -2.86 6.90
N CYS A 40 -9.70 -4.01 7.50
CA CYS A 40 -9.51 -4.15 8.95
C CYS A 40 -8.06 -3.83 9.41
N GLN A 41 -7.16 -3.45 8.50
CA GLN A 41 -5.82 -3.06 8.90
C GLN A 41 -5.81 -1.85 9.84
N VAL A 42 -4.73 -1.72 10.60
CA VAL A 42 -4.51 -0.60 11.52
C VAL A 42 -4.64 0.76 10.83
N SER A 43 -4.13 0.87 9.59
CA SER A 43 -4.26 2.09 8.78
C SER A 43 -5.55 2.15 7.93
N GLY A 44 -6.45 1.17 8.08
CA GLY A 44 -7.70 1.04 7.31
C GLY A 44 -7.57 0.44 5.90
N SER A 45 -6.38 0.02 5.48
CA SER A 45 -6.19 -0.64 4.17
C SER A 45 -4.91 -1.48 4.11
N PHE A 46 -4.74 -2.24 3.02
CA PHE A 46 -3.54 -3.04 2.74
C PHE A 46 -2.23 -2.24 2.72
N LYS A 47 -2.31 -0.89 2.60
CA LYS A 47 -1.14 -0.02 2.56
C LYS A 47 -0.24 -0.20 3.79
N MET A 48 -0.80 -0.57 4.95
CA MET A 48 -0.03 -0.88 6.16
C MET A 48 1.00 -2.00 5.96
N ARG A 49 0.74 -2.98 5.08
CA ARG A 49 1.68 -4.07 4.83
C ARG A 49 3.01 -3.58 4.26
N GLY A 50 2.91 -2.85 3.15
CA GLY A 50 4.07 -2.36 2.40
C GLY A 50 4.75 -1.19 3.08
N PHE A 51 3.96 -0.16 3.45
CA PHE A 51 4.51 1.03 4.08
C PHE A 51 4.94 0.79 5.52
N GLY A 52 4.27 -0.09 6.26
CA GLY A 52 4.74 -0.51 7.58
C GLY A 52 6.08 -1.24 7.50
N HIS A 53 6.24 -2.17 6.55
CA HIS A 53 7.52 -2.84 6.31
C HIS A 53 8.62 -1.86 5.93
N LEU A 54 8.35 -0.94 5.00
CA LEU A 54 9.30 0.11 4.63
C LEU A 54 9.69 0.96 5.84
N CYS A 55 8.73 1.45 6.63
CA CYS A 55 9.02 2.29 7.80
C CYS A 55 9.86 1.54 8.85
N GLN A 56 9.60 0.25 9.10
CA GLN A 56 10.44 -0.57 9.98
C GLN A 56 11.88 -0.67 9.45
N LYS A 57 12.06 -0.93 8.15
CA LYS A 57 13.39 -0.99 7.54
C LYS A 57 14.13 0.33 7.63
N LEU A 58 13.45 1.43 7.34
CA LEU A 58 14.04 2.77 7.46
C LEU A 58 14.46 3.09 8.89
N LYS A 59 13.65 2.72 9.90
CA LYS A 59 14.03 2.86 11.31
C LYS A 59 15.30 2.06 11.63
N GLN A 60 15.38 0.82 11.17
CA GLN A 60 16.56 -0.04 11.36
C GLN A 60 17.80 0.54 10.66
N GLU A 61 17.60 1.23 9.54
CA GLU A 61 18.63 1.99 8.80
C GLU A 61 18.99 3.34 9.49
N GLY A 62 18.40 3.65 10.64
CA GLY A 62 18.72 4.83 11.45
C GLY A 62 17.86 6.05 11.15
N CYS A 63 16.82 5.94 10.32
CA CYS A 63 15.89 7.03 10.06
C CYS A 63 15.24 7.53 11.36
N GLN A 64 15.30 8.84 11.60
CA GLN A 64 14.73 9.49 12.79
C GLN A 64 13.49 10.34 12.46
N TYR A 65 13.14 10.48 11.18
CA TYR A 65 12.04 11.34 10.74
C TYR A 65 11.55 10.93 9.34
N LEU A 66 10.23 10.81 9.18
CA LEU A 66 9.59 10.40 7.93
C LEU A 66 8.88 11.56 7.26
N VAL A 67 8.99 11.65 5.93
CA VAL A 67 8.25 12.62 5.13
C VAL A 67 7.53 11.91 3.99
N VAL A 68 6.24 12.21 3.78
CA VAL A 68 5.45 11.62 2.68
C VAL A 68 4.50 12.63 2.08
N THR A 69 4.18 12.49 0.79
CA THR A 69 3.18 13.32 0.10
C THR A 69 1.97 12.46 -0.29
N SER A 70 0.93 12.42 0.55
CA SER A 70 -0.30 11.70 0.24
C SER A 70 -1.45 12.09 1.17
N SER A 71 -2.58 12.52 0.60
CA SER A 71 -3.85 12.74 1.33
C SER A 71 -4.67 11.47 1.55
N GLY A 72 -4.19 10.31 1.08
CA GLY A 72 -4.94 9.06 1.04
C GLY A 72 -4.35 7.95 1.92
N ASN A 73 -4.63 6.70 1.53
CA ASN A 73 -4.28 5.50 2.30
C ASN A 73 -2.76 5.33 2.53
N THR A 74 -1.92 5.81 1.61
CA THR A 74 -0.46 5.80 1.81
C THR A 74 -0.04 6.72 2.95
N GLY A 75 -0.55 7.96 2.97
CA GLY A 75 -0.28 8.92 4.05
C GLY A 75 -0.74 8.39 5.40
N LEU A 76 -1.94 7.77 5.45
CA LEU A 76 -2.44 7.13 6.66
C LEU A 76 -1.59 5.94 7.10
N ALA A 77 -1.15 5.08 6.18
CA ALA A 77 -0.28 3.95 6.51
C ALA A 77 1.06 4.39 7.09
N VAL A 78 1.71 5.40 6.48
CA VAL A 78 2.97 5.95 6.99
C VAL A 78 2.75 6.65 8.34
N ALA A 79 1.69 7.45 8.49
CA ALA A 79 1.35 8.11 9.75
C ALA A 79 1.14 7.08 10.88
N SER A 80 0.29 6.08 10.66
CA SER A 80 0.06 5.01 11.65
C SER A 80 1.34 4.22 11.95
N ALA A 81 2.14 3.87 10.93
CA ALA A 81 3.41 3.17 11.13
C ALA A 81 4.40 4.00 11.97
N SER A 82 4.51 5.30 11.68
CA SER A 82 5.38 6.25 12.36
C SER A 82 5.09 6.31 13.87
N GLN A 83 3.80 6.33 14.23
CA GLN A 83 3.36 6.30 15.63
C GLN A 83 3.75 4.99 16.32
N ILE A 84 3.53 3.84 15.68
CA ILE A 84 3.83 2.53 16.27
C ILE A 84 5.34 2.38 16.51
N ILE A 85 6.17 2.85 15.58
CA ILE A 85 7.62 2.71 15.68
C ILE A 85 8.29 3.88 16.43
N GLY A 86 7.54 4.89 16.84
CA GLY A 86 8.05 6.04 17.60
C GLY A 86 8.95 6.98 16.80
N ILE A 87 8.69 7.14 15.50
CA ILE A 87 9.38 8.10 14.63
C ILE A 87 8.40 9.20 14.22
N PRO A 88 8.75 10.49 14.34
CA PRO A 88 7.91 11.57 13.84
C PRO A 88 7.68 11.50 12.32
N CYS A 89 6.50 11.90 11.87
CA CYS A 89 6.14 11.92 10.45
C CYS A 89 5.48 13.25 10.07
N THR A 90 5.94 13.83 8.95
CA THR A 90 5.25 14.94 8.27
C THR A 90 4.62 14.49 6.97
N VAL A 91 3.34 14.83 6.79
CA VAL A 91 2.59 14.58 5.57
C VAL A 91 2.36 15.90 4.84
N PHE A 92 2.89 16.01 3.63
CA PHE A 92 2.69 17.15 2.75
C PHE A 92 1.44 16.95 1.89
N LEU A 93 0.57 17.95 1.87
CA LEU A 93 -0.67 17.97 1.12
C LEU A 93 -0.72 19.22 0.21
N PRO A 94 -1.26 19.12 -1.01
CA PRO A 94 -1.54 20.31 -1.81
C PRO A 94 -2.68 21.13 -1.22
N GLU A 95 -2.72 22.41 -1.56
CA GLU A 95 -3.68 23.41 -1.06
C GLU A 95 -5.15 23.04 -1.35
N ASN A 96 -5.40 22.27 -2.41
CA ASN A 96 -6.74 21.79 -2.78
C ASN A 96 -7.15 20.49 -2.07
N SER A 97 -6.37 20.01 -1.09
CA SER A 97 -6.68 18.78 -0.35
C SER A 97 -7.94 18.95 0.53
N PRO A 98 -8.84 17.96 0.56
CA PRO A 98 -9.98 18.00 1.46
C PRO A 98 -9.55 18.11 2.93
N LEU A 99 -10.17 19.02 3.69
CA LEU A 99 -9.89 19.21 5.13
C LEU A 99 -10.01 17.92 5.93
N VAL A 100 -11.00 17.09 5.60
CA VAL A 100 -11.21 15.78 6.26
C VAL A 100 -10.00 14.85 6.13
N SER A 101 -9.21 14.96 5.06
CA SER A 101 -7.99 14.17 4.89
C SER A 101 -6.89 14.65 5.83
N ALA A 102 -6.71 15.97 5.96
CA ALA A 102 -5.74 16.55 6.90
C ALA A 102 -6.08 16.18 8.35
N GLU A 103 -7.34 16.32 8.76
CA GLU A 103 -7.79 15.95 10.09
C GLU A 103 -7.56 14.47 10.41
N ARG A 104 -7.82 13.57 9.45
CA ARG A 104 -7.57 12.14 9.63
C ARG A 104 -6.10 11.82 9.84
N LEU A 105 -5.20 12.49 9.11
CA LEU A 105 -3.75 12.31 9.25
C LEU A 105 -3.26 12.85 10.60
N GLN A 106 -3.73 14.03 11.02
CA GLN A 106 -3.42 14.61 12.32
C GLN A 106 -3.90 13.73 13.48
N LYS A 107 -5.11 13.16 13.39
CA LYS A 107 -5.63 12.19 14.37
C LYS A 107 -4.81 10.90 14.44
N ASN A 108 -4.08 10.57 13.37
CA ASN A 108 -3.11 9.47 13.34
C ASN A 108 -1.69 9.91 13.73
N GLY A 109 -1.54 11.08 14.37
CA GLY A 109 -0.28 11.54 14.95
C GLY A 109 0.74 12.10 13.95
N ALA A 110 0.36 12.30 12.69
CA ALA A 110 1.22 12.98 11.73
C ALA A 110 1.12 14.51 11.87
N GLN A 111 2.26 15.18 11.71
CA GLN A 111 2.25 16.60 11.37
C GLN A 111 1.76 16.74 9.93
N VAL A 112 0.86 17.69 9.66
CA VAL A 112 0.37 17.95 8.30
C VAL A 112 0.83 19.33 7.87
N VAL A 113 1.46 19.40 6.69
CA VAL A 113 1.87 20.64 6.04
C VAL A 113 1.10 20.77 4.74
N VAL A 114 0.25 21.80 4.65
CA VAL A 114 -0.47 22.12 3.41
C VAL A 114 0.36 23.13 2.64
N LYS A 115 0.98 22.69 1.54
CA LYS A 115 1.86 23.54 0.73
C LYS A 115 1.97 23.02 -0.69
N GLY A 116 1.79 23.91 -1.67
CA GLY A 116 1.90 23.61 -3.09
C GLY A 116 0.55 23.56 -3.78
N ALA A 117 0.53 24.05 -5.02
CA ALA A 117 -0.70 24.16 -5.81
C ALA A 117 -1.29 22.79 -6.23
N ASP A 118 -0.43 21.78 -6.37
CA ASP A 118 -0.79 20.42 -6.74
C ASP A 118 0.12 19.38 -6.04
N VAL A 119 -0.17 18.10 -6.26
CA VAL A 119 0.58 16.98 -5.65
C VAL A 119 2.06 17.03 -6.03
N THR A 120 2.39 17.45 -7.26
CA THR A 120 3.78 17.56 -7.73
C THR A 120 4.53 18.64 -6.96
N ALA A 121 3.94 19.83 -6.82
CA ALA A 121 4.51 20.92 -6.03
C ALA A 121 4.65 20.55 -4.55
N ALA A 122 3.63 19.88 -3.97
CA ALA A 122 3.69 19.38 -2.60
C ALA A 122 4.81 18.34 -2.40
N ALA A 123 5.03 17.47 -3.39
CA ALA A 123 6.13 16.50 -3.37
C ALA A 123 7.50 17.16 -3.44
N MET A 124 7.66 18.22 -4.25
CA MET A 124 8.91 19.00 -4.29
C MET A 124 9.24 19.61 -2.93
N PHE A 125 8.25 20.24 -2.27
CA PHE A 125 8.45 20.80 -0.93
C PHE A 125 8.77 19.71 0.10
N ALA A 126 8.11 18.56 0.03
CA ALA A 126 8.36 17.43 0.90
C ALA A 126 9.80 16.89 0.77
N GLN A 127 10.29 16.76 -0.47
CA GLN A 127 11.65 16.33 -0.75
C GLN A 127 12.70 17.35 -0.30
N GLU A 128 12.41 18.65 -0.44
CA GLU A 128 13.28 19.71 0.05
C GLU A 128 13.35 19.71 1.59
N GLU A 129 12.21 19.56 2.25
CA GLU A 129 12.15 19.43 3.72
C GLU A 129 12.97 18.23 4.19
N ALA A 130 12.77 17.07 3.54
CA ALA A 130 13.50 15.86 3.89
C ALA A 130 15.03 16.06 3.85
N LYS A 131 15.54 16.76 2.83
CA LYS A 131 16.97 17.09 2.72
C LYS A 131 17.45 18.02 3.84
N LYS A 132 16.63 18.98 4.27
CA LYS A 132 17.01 19.98 5.29
C LYS A 132 17.08 19.38 6.70
N CYS A 133 16.11 18.55 7.07
CA CYS A 133 16.02 17.99 8.41
C CYS A 133 16.67 16.60 8.54
N GLY A 134 17.32 16.09 7.49
CA GLY A 134 17.88 14.75 7.47
C GLY A 134 16.82 13.65 7.52
N ALA A 135 15.56 13.98 7.22
CA ALA A 135 14.48 13.03 7.14
C ALA A 135 14.53 12.25 5.83
N LEU A 136 13.82 11.11 5.80
CA LEU A 136 13.70 10.31 4.60
C LEU A 136 12.35 10.50 3.94
N TYR A 137 12.37 10.87 2.66
CA TYR A 137 11.18 10.95 1.82
C TYR A 137 10.73 9.54 1.41
N ILE A 138 9.49 9.20 1.74
CA ILE A 138 8.87 7.92 1.40
C ILE A 138 8.48 7.92 -0.07
N ASP A 139 9.21 7.14 -0.86
CA ASP A 139 8.85 6.82 -2.24
C ASP A 139 7.79 5.71 -2.27
N PRO A 140 6.56 5.95 -2.79
CA PRO A 140 5.56 4.91 -2.96
C PRO A 140 5.98 3.75 -3.87
N MET A 141 7.01 3.94 -4.70
CA MET A 141 7.55 2.96 -5.65
C MET A 141 8.73 2.15 -5.10
N ASP A 142 9.14 2.37 -3.84
CA ASP A 142 10.23 1.61 -3.23
C ASP A 142 9.94 0.10 -3.29
N PRO A 143 10.82 -0.75 -3.86
CA PRO A 143 10.58 -2.19 -3.96
C PRO A 143 10.34 -2.92 -2.63
N ARG A 144 10.77 -2.34 -1.50
CA ARG A 144 10.48 -2.86 -0.15
C ARG A 144 8.98 -2.78 0.17
N VAL A 145 8.25 -1.82 -0.40
CA VAL A 145 6.78 -1.74 -0.28
C VAL A 145 6.13 -2.98 -0.88
N TRP A 146 6.59 -3.45 -2.04
CA TRP A 146 6.06 -4.66 -2.67
C TRP A 146 6.40 -5.92 -1.86
N THR A 147 7.56 -5.93 -1.20
CA THR A 147 7.96 -7.00 -0.27
C THR A 147 6.96 -7.08 0.88
N GLY A 148 6.63 -5.96 1.52
CA GLY A 148 5.59 -5.93 2.55
C GLY A 148 4.21 -6.29 2.01
N HIS A 149 3.78 -5.78 0.85
CA HIS A 149 2.49 -6.17 0.25
C HIS A 149 2.40 -7.66 -0.06
N SER A 150 3.51 -8.32 -0.40
CA SER A 150 3.52 -9.75 -0.72
C SER A 150 3.10 -10.64 0.45
N THR A 151 3.17 -10.16 1.69
CA THR A 151 2.76 -10.95 2.87
C THR A 151 1.27 -11.26 2.88
N VAL A 152 0.46 -10.55 2.09
CA VAL A 152 -0.96 -10.90 1.92
C VAL A 152 -1.11 -12.34 1.39
N VAL A 153 -0.21 -12.79 0.51
CA VAL A 153 -0.24 -14.14 -0.04
C VAL A 153 0.26 -15.17 0.96
N ASP A 154 1.28 -14.83 1.76
CA ASP A 154 1.74 -15.72 2.84
C ASP A 154 0.57 -16.03 3.80
N GLU A 155 -0.27 -15.04 4.11
CA GLU A 155 -1.48 -15.26 4.90
C GLU A 155 -2.52 -16.11 4.17
N LEU A 156 -2.70 -15.93 2.84
CA LEU A 156 -3.62 -16.77 2.06
C LEU A 156 -3.18 -18.23 2.05
N VAL A 157 -1.88 -18.51 1.94
CA VAL A 157 -1.33 -19.87 2.02
C VAL A 157 -1.67 -20.52 3.36
N MET A 158 -1.60 -19.76 4.46
CA MET A 158 -1.92 -20.29 5.79
C MET A 158 -3.43 -20.41 6.07
N GLN A 159 -4.25 -19.55 5.45
CA GLN A 159 -5.68 -19.45 5.74
C GLN A 159 -6.58 -20.26 4.81
N LEU A 160 -6.11 -20.59 3.62
CA LEU A 160 -6.84 -21.43 2.67
C LEU A 160 -6.47 -22.90 2.86
N SER A 161 -7.48 -23.78 2.79
CA SER A 161 -7.24 -25.23 2.74
C SER A 161 -6.61 -25.67 1.41
N ASP A 162 -6.95 -24.97 0.32
CA ASP A 162 -6.53 -25.30 -1.03
C ASP A 162 -6.07 -24.03 -1.77
N LYS A 163 -5.18 -24.21 -2.75
CA LYS A 163 -4.75 -23.14 -3.65
C LYS A 163 -5.97 -22.48 -4.34
N PRO A 164 -6.08 -21.14 -4.35
CA PRO A 164 -7.20 -20.48 -5.00
C PRO A 164 -7.09 -20.61 -6.52
N SER A 165 -8.23 -20.71 -7.20
CA SER A 165 -8.28 -20.76 -8.67
C SER A 165 -8.10 -19.41 -9.34
N VAL A 166 -8.30 -18.31 -8.61
CA VAL A 166 -8.18 -16.93 -9.09
C VAL A 166 -8.03 -15.97 -7.92
N ILE A 167 -7.25 -14.90 -8.09
CA ILE A 167 -7.20 -13.76 -7.18
C ILE A 167 -7.73 -12.52 -7.90
N VAL A 168 -8.51 -11.70 -7.21
CA VAL A 168 -8.98 -10.40 -7.73
C VAL A 168 -8.33 -9.30 -6.89
N ALA A 169 -7.64 -8.37 -7.55
CA ALA A 169 -6.96 -7.26 -6.88
C ALA A 169 -7.19 -5.95 -7.64
N ALA A 170 -7.50 -4.88 -6.90
CA ALA A 170 -7.56 -3.55 -7.49
C ALA A 170 -6.15 -3.04 -7.83
N VAL A 171 -6.06 -2.27 -8.91
CA VAL A 171 -4.82 -1.63 -9.36
C VAL A 171 -5.01 -0.13 -9.37
N GLY A 172 -4.04 0.58 -8.77
CA GLY A 172 -3.85 2.00 -9.01
C GLY A 172 -2.42 2.23 -9.47
N ASP A 173 -1.49 2.22 -8.51
CA ASP A 173 -0.07 2.42 -8.74
C ASP A 173 0.70 1.11 -9.06
N GLY A 174 0.00 -0.04 -9.10
CA GLY A 174 0.59 -1.36 -9.34
C GLY A 174 1.26 -2.00 -8.11
N GLY A 175 1.37 -1.30 -6.97
CA GLY A 175 2.09 -1.81 -5.80
C GLY A 175 1.47 -3.07 -5.19
N LEU A 176 0.14 -3.11 -5.06
CA LEU A 176 -0.57 -4.31 -4.57
C LEU A 176 -0.40 -5.48 -5.54
N LEU A 177 -0.64 -5.25 -6.84
CA LEU A 177 -0.52 -6.28 -7.86
C LEU A 177 0.89 -6.90 -7.86
N THR A 178 1.92 -6.05 -7.82
CA THR A 178 3.32 -6.50 -7.76
C THR A 178 3.60 -7.30 -6.51
N GLY A 179 3.09 -6.87 -5.35
CA GLY A 179 3.20 -7.63 -4.11
C GLY A 179 2.52 -9.00 -4.19
N VAL A 180 1.29 -9.05 -4.71
CA VAL A 180 0.55 -10.30 -4.90
C VAL A 180 1.31 -11.25 -5.82
N LEU A 181 1.79 -10.78 -6.98
CA LEU A 181 2.54 -11.62 -7.91
C LEU A 181 3.83 -12.19 -7.29
N LYS A 182 4.60 -11.36 -6.55
CA LYS A 182 5.79 -11.82 -5.81
C LYS A 182 5.44 -12.85 -4.73
N GLY A 183 4.33 -12.64 -4.03
CA GLY A 183 3.85 -13.58 -3.02
C GLY A 183 3.43 -14.92 -3.64
N LEU A 184 2.74 -14.89 -4.78
CA LEU A 184 2.36 -16.09 -5.54
C LEU A 184 3.58 -16.86 -6.03
N GLU A 185 4.60 -16.16 -6.55
CA GLU A 185 5.86 -16.78 -6.95
C GLU A 185 6.53 -17.49 -5.77
N ARG A 186 6.65 -16.81 -4.62
CA ARG A 186 7.22 -17.39 -3.40
C ARG A 186 6.44 -18.61 -2.89
N ALA A 187 5.12 -18.61 -3.05
CA ALA A 187 4.24 -19.71 -2.65
C ALA A 187 4.21 -20.89 -3.63
N GLY A 188 4.86 -20.79 -4.80
CA GLY A 188 4.75 -21.79 -5.86
C GLY A 188 3.37 -21.80 -6.54
N TRP A 189 2.68 -20.66 -6.55
CA TRP A 189 1.33 -20.45 -7.09
C TRP A 189 1.34 -19.57 -8.36
N GLN A 190 2.39 -19.66 -9.16
CA GLN A 190 2.57 -18.84 -10.38
C GLN A 190 1.48 -19.10 -11.44
N ASP A 191 0.82 -20.25 -11.37
CA ASP A 191 -0.28 -20.64 -12.26
C ASP A 191 -1.64 -20.06 -11.85
N VAL A 192 -1.73 -19.39 -10.69
CA VAL A 192 -2.97 -18.74 -10.23
C VAL A 192 -3.15 -17.42 -10.98
N PRO A 193 -4.22 -17.26 -11.79
CA PRO A 193 -4.49 -16.02 -12.48
C PRO A 193 -4.87 -14.89 -11.50
N VAL A 194 -4.38 -13.68 -11.79
CA VAL A 194 -4.76 -12.47 -11.07
C VAL A 194 -5.60 -11.58 -11.99
N VAL A 195 -6.84 -11.34 -11.60
CA VAL A 195 -7.73 -10.36 -12.23
C VAL A 195 -7.40 -8.98 -11.66
N ALA A 196 -6.68 -8.20 -12.45
CA ALA A 196 -6.29 -6.82 -12.14
C ALA A 196 -7.43 -5.85 -12.50
N MET A 197 -8.08 -5.30 -11.47
CA MET A 197 -9.26 -4.45 -11.63
C MET A 197 -8.89 -2.96 -11.55
N GLU A 198 -9.32 -2.19 -12.55
CA GLU A 198 -9.22 -0.72 -12.58
C GLU A 198 -10.61 -0.12 -12.88
N THR A 199 -10.78 1.18 -12.65
CA THR A 199 -11.98 1.89 -13.12
C THR A 199 -11.71 2.63 -14.43
N VAL A 200 -12.74 2.76 -15.25
CA VAL A 200 -12.71 3.69 -16.39
C VAL A 200 -12.37 5.09 -15.85
N GLY A 201 -11.39 5.76 -16.46
CA GLY A 201 -10.80 7.01 -15.96
C GLY A 201 -9.56 6.90 -15.07
N THR A 202 -9.23 5.73 -14.53
CA THR A 202 -7.99 5.47 -13.76
C THR A 202 -7.18 4.27 -14.25
N HIS A 203 -7.46 3.81 -15.47
CA HIS A 203 -7.02 2.54 -16.05
C HIS A 203 -5.60 2.59 -16.67
N CYS A 204 -4.62 3.03 -15.89
CA CYS A 204 -3.24 3.21 -16.37
C CYS A 204 -2.53 1.89 -16.69
N LEU A 205 -2.84 0.80 -15.97
CA LEU A 205 -2.32 -0.52 -16.26
C LEU A 205 -2.89 -1.04 -17.57
N ASN A 206 -4.22 -1.00 -17.75
CA ASN A 206 -4.86 -1.44 -18.99
C ASN A 206 -4.32 -0.68 -20.20
N LEU A 207 -4.15 0.64 -20.08
CA LEU A 207 -3.55 1.47 -21.13
C LEU A 207 -2.12 1.01 -21.47
N SER A 208 -1.28 0.82 -20.46
CA SER A 208 0.12 0.41 -20.64
C SER A 208 0.25 -1.00 -21.21
N VAL A 209 -0.58 -1.94 -20.76
CA VAL A 209 -0.60 -3.33 -21.25
C VAL A 209 -1.06 -3.38 -22.71
N THR A 210 -2.13 -2.66 -23.05
CA THR A 210 -2.64 -2.60 -24.43
C THR A 210 -1.61 -1.97 -25.38
N ALA A 211 -0.94 -0.90 -24.93
CA ALA A 211 0.09 -0.21 -25.71
C ALA A 211 1.46 -0.94 -25.71
N LYS A 212 1.63 -2.00 -24.91
CA LYS A 212 2.90 -2.72 -24.69
C LYS A 212 4.07 -1.80 -24.27
N LYS A 213 3.76 -0.70 -23.59
CA LYS A 213 4.75 0.26 -23.05
C LYS A 213 4.14 1.03 -21.89
N ILE A 214 4.98 1.47 -20.94
CA ILE A 214 4.54 2.37 -19.87
C ILE A 214 3.94 3.62 -20.50
N THR A 215 2.67 3.86 -20.20
CA THR A 215 1.90 4.95 -20.79
C THR A 215 1.23 5.74 -19.68
N VAL A 216 1.28 7.06 -19.80
CA VAL A 216 0.69 8.00 -18.84
C VAL A 216 -0.72 8.36 -19.29
N LEU A 217 -1.67 8.38 -18.36
CA LEU A 217 -3.00 8.93 -18.63
C LEU A 217 -2.90 10.45 -18.76
N ASP A 218 -3.54 11.02 -19.78
CA ASP A 218 -3.58 12.49 -19.96
C ASP A 218 -4.22 13.19 -18.76
N LYS A 219 -5.25 12.58 -18.17
CA LYS A 219 -5.90 13.03 -16.93
C LYS A 219 -6.67 11.89 -16.26
N ILE A 220 -6.86 12.02 -14.95
CA ILE A 220 -7.81 11.20 -14.20
C ILE A 220 -9.23 11.73 -14.46
N THR A 221 -10.16 10.86 -14.83
CA THR A 221 -11.59 11.22 -14.98
C THR A 221 -12.44 10.54 -13.91
N ARG A 222 -13.52 11.21 -13.49
CA ARG A 222 -14.49 10.71 -12.51
C ARG A 222 -15.74 10.20 -13.20
#